data_AF-A0A023G9P7-F1
#
_entry.id   AF-A0A023G9P7-F1
#
_cell.length_a   1.000
_cell.length_b   1.000
_cell.length_c   1.000
_cell.angle_alpha   90.00
_cell.angle_beta   90.00
_cell.angle_gamma   90.00
#
_symmetry.space_group_name_H-M   'P 1'
#
loop_
_entity.id
_entity.type
_entity.pdbx_description
1 polymer ?
#
loop_
_entity_poly.entity_id
_entity_poly.type
_entity_poly.pdbx_seq_one_letter_code
_entity_poly.pdbx_strand_id
1 'polypeptide(L)'
;MSTASVFILLVAAAAQGLETPKLVYPRLLEERSPDGKIVLHLHDELTLNLEGASVAAPRMRVLTEENGRPLTQFYDGEEINRNLYQDAEKMATVSLKANGKSVQLEGVLGPKHRIHPLYTMERSESGLVPHMIHEIEHNEMSDKVLTFTEENKHSQLSERSSLDAPETPPLEVVVEVFMVLDKAHHTYFNSTKELLIYLCVNT
;
A
#
# COMPACT_ATOMS: atom_id res chain seq x y z
N MET A 1 -6.64 7.63 -65.62
CA MET A 1 -7.27 6.92 -64.48
C MET A 1 -6.39 7.16 -63.27
N SER A 2 -7.00 7.65 -62.20
CA SER A 2 -6.36 8.33 -61.06
C SER A 2 -5.53 7.38 -60.18
N THR A 3 -4.31 7.77 -59.83
CA THR A 3 -3.48 7.11 -58.81
C THR A 3 -3.92 7.58 -57.43
N ALA A 4 -4.47 6.69 -56.61
CA ALA A 4 -4.83 6.99 -55.23
C ALA A 4 -3.60 6.81 -54.33
N SER A 5 -3.11 7.90 -53.73
CA SER A 5 -2.11 7.84 -52.67
C SER A 5 -2.80 7.63 -51.32
N VAL A 6 -2.45 6.53 -50.65
CA VAL A 6 -2.88 6.24 -49.27
C VAL A 6 -1.87 6.86 -48.32
N PHE A 7 -2.30 7.79 -47.49
CA PHE A 7 -1.52 8.31 -46.37
C PHE A 7 -1.92 7.56 -45.10
N ILE A 8 -0.98 6.80 -44.53
CA ILE A 8 -1.14 6.17 -43.21
C ILE A 8 -0.66 7.19 -42.18
N LEU A 9 -1.59 7.78 -41.44
CA LEU A 9 -1.29 8.66 -40.32
C LEU A 9 -1.06 7.80 -39.08
N LEU A 10 0.20 7.64 -38.68
CA LEU A 10 0.59 6.95 -37.46
C LEU A 10 0.54 7.97 -36.31
N VAL A 11 -0.59 8.02 -35.61
CA VAL A 11 -0.76 8.86 -34.42
C VAL A 11 -0.05 8.17 -33.26
N ALA A 12 1.21 8.56 -33.02
CA ALA A 12 1.88 8.26 -31.77
C ALA A 12 1.38 9.25 -30.72
N ALA A 13 0.42 8.83 -29.90
CA ALA A 13 0.08 9.58 -28.70
C ALA A 13 1.26 9.49 -27.73
N ALA A 14 1.92 10.62 -27.45
CA ALA A 14 2.86 10.69 -26.34
C ALA A 14 2.05 10.57 -25.04
N ALA A 15 2.12 9.42 -24.39
CA ALA A 15 1.69 9.28 -23.01
C ALA A 15 2.62 10.15 -22.16
N GLN A 16 2.20 11.39 -21.88
CA GLN A 16 2.86 12.23 -20.89
C GLN A 16 2.46 11.73 -19.51
N GLY A 17 3.44 11.43 -18.66
CA GLY A 17 3.26 11.61 -17.21
C GLY A 17 3.26 10.37 -16.32
N LEU A 18 4.02 9.31 -16.63
CA LEU A 18 4.36 8.31 -15.61
C LEU A 18 5.89 8.12 -15.58
N GLU A 19 6.49 8.21 -14.40
CA GLU A 19 7.92 7.93 -14.22
C GLU A 19 8.23 6.49 -14.67
N THR A 20 9.37 6.30 -15.34
CA THR A 20 9.75 4.99 -15.87
C THR A 20 9.93 3.98 -14.73
N PRO A 21 9.26 2.81 -14.78
CA PRO A 21 9.45 1.76 -13.78
C PRO A 21 10.92 1.38 -13.62
N LYS A 22 11.36 1.19 -12.38
CA LYS A 22 12.75 0.91 -12.01
C LYS A 22 12.87 -0.50 -11.44
N LEU A 23 13.63 -1.34 -12.16
CA LEU A 23 14.04 -2.65 -11.67
C LEU A 23 15.11 -2.49 -10.60
N VAL A 24 14.90 -3.11 -9.44
CA VAL A 24 15.83 -3.06 -8.31
C VAL A 24 16.04 -4.44 -7.68
N TYR A 25 17.12 -4.57 -6.93
CA TYR A 25 17.44 -5.76 -6.14
C TYR A 25 17.66 -5.35 -4.68
N PRO A 26 16.59 -5.35 -3.86
CA PRO A 26 16.66 -4.89 -2.48
C PRO A 26 17.67 -5.69 -1.66
N ARG A 27 18.41 -4.98 -0.80
CA ARG A 27 19.46 -5.57 0.05
C ARG A 27 19.31 -5.09 1.49
N LEU A 28 19.35 -6.03 2.42
CA LEU A 28 19.52 -5.72 3.83
C LEU A 28 20.96 -5.21 4.04
N LEU A 29 21.13 -4.01 4.56
CA LEU A 29 22.44 -3.47 4.96
C LEU A 29 22.76 -3.84 6.40
N GLU A 30 21.75 -3.84 7.26
CA GLU A 30 21.86 -4.22 8.67
C GLU A 30 20.71 -5.16 9.05
N GLU A 31 21.06 -6.31 9.60
CA GLU A 31 20.11 -7.33 10.05
C GLU A 31 19.73 -7.05 11.51
N ARG A 32 18.46 -6.70 11.74
CA ARG A 32 17.82 -6.50 13.06
C ARG A 32 18.77 -5.94 14.13
N SER A 33 18.81 -4.61 14.20
CA SER A 33 19.33 -3.93 15.38
C SER A 33 18.65 -4.44 16.67
N PRO A 34 19.26 -4.28 17.85
CA PRO A 34 18.66 -4.70 19.13
C PRO A 34 17.27 -4.12 19.39
N ASP A 35 16.96 -2.97 18.78
CA ASP A 35 15.68 -2.26 18.80
C ASP A 35 14.73 -2.66 17.66
N GLY A 36 15.09 -3.65 16.84
CA GLY A 36 14.23 -4.22 15.79
C GLY A 36 14.19 -3.42 14.50
N LYS A 37 15.03 -2.39 14.35
CA LYS A 37 15.15 -1.60 13.12
C LYS A 37 15.95 -2.32 12.05
N ILE A 38 15.58 -2.09 10.80
CA ILE A 38 16.17 -2.68 9.60
C ILE A 38 16.56 -1.56 8.64
N VAL A 39 17.78 -1.60 8.12
CA VAL A 39 18.21 -0.69 7.05
C VAL A 39 18.17 -1.44 5.73
N LEU A 40 17.36 -0.94 4.80
CA LEU A 40 17.07 -1.61 3.54
C LEU A 40 17.42 -0.71 2.36
N HIS A 41 18.40 -1.14 1.58
CA HIS A 41 18.83 -0.45 0.38
C HIS A 41 18.04 -0.94 -0.84
N LEU A 42 17.40 -0.02 -1.56
CA LEU A 42 16.65 -0.31 -2.80
C LEU A 42 17.46 0.08 -4.04
N HIS A 43 18.00 1.31 -4.06
CA HIS A 43 18.94 1.82 -5.07
C HIS A 43 19.71 3.02 -4.51
N ASP A 44 20.66 3.57 -5.28
CA ASP A 44 21.60 4.62 -4.85
C ASP A 44 20.96 5.84 -4.16
N GLU A 45 19.75 6.19 -4.57
CA GLU A 45 18.98 7.35 -4.08
C GLU A 45 17.90 6.98 -3.05
N LEU A 46 17.68 5.68 -2.77
CA LEU A 46 16.61 5.23 -1.89
C LEU A 46 17.06 4.10 -0.96
N THR A 47 17.17 4.45 0.32
CA THR A 47 17.40 3.54 1.44
C THR A 47 16.33 3.78 2.49
N LEU A 48 15.62 2.72 2.92
CA LEU A 48 14.60 2.80 3.95
C LEU A 48 15.19 2.48 5.33
N ASN A 49 14.78 3.25 6.34
CA ASN A 49 15.04 2.99 7.74
C ASN A 49 13.75 2.46 8.35
N LEU A 50 13.63 1.14 8.40
CA LEU A 50 12.40 0.45 8.72
C LEU A 50 12.30 0.15 10.22
N GLU A 51 11.16 0.47 10.81
CA GLU A 51 10.72 0.02 12.13
C GLU A 51 9.44 -0.80 12.03
N GLY A 52 9.14 -1.63 13.03
CA GLY A 52 7.93 -2.45 13.03
C GLY A 52 6.67 -1.60 13.09
N ALA A 53 5.69 -1.90 12.24
CA ALA A 53 4.41 -1.21 12.20
C ALA A 53 3.29 -2.08 12.81
N SER A 54 2.34 -1.43 13.48
CA SER A 54 1.17 -2.07 14.09
C SER A 54 -0.11 -1.47 13.53
N VAL A 55 -0.56 -2.00 12.39
CA VAL A 55 -1.74 -1.50 11.66
C VAL A 55 -2.92 -2.45 11.81
N ALA A 56 -2.67 -3.77 11.77
CA ALA A 56 -3.70 -4.76 11.97
C ALA A 56 -4.10 -4.83 13.45
N ALA A 57 -5.39 -4.72 13.75
CA ALA A 57 -5.88 -4.97 15.10
C ALA A 57 -5.53 -6.41 15.53
N PRO A 58 -5.17 -6.67 16.81
CA PRO A 58 -4.71 -7.99 17.26
C PRO A 58 -5.62 -9.15 16.87
N ARG A 59 -6.93 -8.88 16.80
CA ARG A 59 -7.93 -9.81 16.27
C ARG A 59 -8.81 -9.12 15.23
N MET A 60 -8.52 -9.35 13.96
CA MET A 60 -9.32 -8.82 12.86
C MET A 60 -10.57 -9.67 12.66
N ARG A 61 -11.73 -9.02 12.50
CA ARG A 61 -13.01 -9.67 12.21
C ARG A 61 -13.42 -9.39 10.77
N VAL A 62 -13.55 -10.44 9.97
CA VAL A 62 -14.00 -10.37 8.57
C VAL A 62 -15.43 -10.89 8.48
N LEU A 63 -16.33 -10.06 7.95
CA LEU A 63 -17.70 -10.42 7.64
C LEU A 63 -17.80 -10.69 6.14
N THR A 64 -18.19 -11.90 5.76
CA THR A 64 -18.29 -12.34 4.38
C THR A 64 -19.54 -13.19 4.18
N GLU A 65 -19.72 -13.73 2.97
CA GLU A 65 -20.80 -14.64 2.62
C GLU A 65 -20.23 -15.90 1.97
N GLU A 66 -20.75 -17.06 2.38
CA GLU A 66 -20.47 -18.34 1.72
C GLU A 66 -21.81 -19.01 1.36
N ASN A 67 -22.04 -19.28 0.07
CA ASN A 67 -23.25 -19.91 -0.44
C ASN A 67 -24.57 -19.22 -0.01
N GLY A 68 -24.65 -17.89 -0.07
CA GLY A 68 -25.86 -17.16 0.36
C GLY A 68 -25.99 -16.94 1.86
N ARG A 69 -25.01 -17.41 2.67
CA ARG A 69 -25.09 -17.36 4.13
C ARG A 69 -24.00 -16.45 4.71
N PRO A 70 -24.36 -15.54 5.64
CA PRO A 70 -23.37 -14.75 6.35
C PRO A 70 -22.38 -15.63 7.11
N LEU A 71 -21.10 -15.30 6.98
CA LEU A 71 -19.98 -15.97 7.63
C LEU A 71 -19.11 -14.94 8.33
N THR A 72 -18.72 -15.21 9.57
CA THR A 72 -17.75 -14.40 10.32
C THR A 72 -16.47 -15.19 10.52
N GLN A 73 -15.35 -14.62 10.10
CA GLN A 73 -14.02 -15.18 10.25
C GLN A 73 -13.16 -14.26 11.12
N PHE A 74 -12.22 -14.85 11.84
CA PHE A 74 -11.24 -14.12 12.65
C PHE A 74 -9.84 -14.42 12.17
N TYR A 75 -9.02 -13.38 12.08
CA TYR A 75 -7.61 -13.47 11.71
C TYR A 75 -6.76 -12.88 12.83
N ASP A 76 -5.59 -13.50 13.05
CA ASP A 76 -4.58 -13.00 13.99
C ASP A 76 -3.85 -11.81 13.34
N GLY A 77 -4.12 -10.60 13.81
CA GLY A 77 -3.49 -9.39 13.27
C GLY A 77 -2.00 -9.30 13.59
N GLU A 78 -1.56 -9.92 14.68
CA GLU A 78 -0.14 -9.98 15.04
C GLU A 78 0.65 -10.76 13.99
N GLU A 79 0.03 -11.71 13.27
CA GLU A 79 0.68 -12.38 12.15
C GLU A 79 0.98 -11.45 10.97
N ILE A 80 0.10 -10.46 10.75
CA ILE A 80 0.29 -9.44 9.72
C ILE A 80 1.34 -8.44 10.20
N ASN A 81 1.20 -7.90 11.42
CA ASN A 81 2.11 -6.90 11.99
C ASN A 81 3.55 -7.41 12.10
N ARG A 82 3.77 -8.71 12.35
CA ARG A 82 5.13 -9.31 12.41
C ARG A 82 5.98 -9.10 11.14
N ASN A 83 5.36 -8.86 10.00
CA ASN A 83 6.05 -8.63 8.73
C ASN A 83 5.81 -7.22 8.19
N LEU A 84 5.12 -6.35 8.93
CA LEU A 84 4.80 -5.00 8.48
C LEU A 84 5.80 -4.01 9.06
N TYR A 85 6.33 -3.16 8.20
CA TYR A 85 7.35 -2.18 8.57
C TYR A 85 7.02 -0.83 7.95
N GLN A 86 7.44 0.23 8.64
CA GLN A 86 7.28 1.60 8.17
C GLN A 86 8.59 2.39 8.23
N ASP A 87 8.71 3.38 7.36
CA ASP A 87 9.68 4.48 7.45
C ASP A 87 8.87 5.78 7.43
N ALA A 88 8.66 6.35 8.62
CA ALA A 88 7.81 7.52 8.80
C ALA A 88 8.35 8.76 8.07
N GLU A 89 9.68 8.91 7.98
CA GLU A 89 10.30 10.04 7.26
C GLU A 89 10.02 9.99 5.76
N LYS A 90 9.96 8.78 5.20
CA LYS A 90 9.68 8.57 3.77
C LYS A 90 8.22 8.27 3.46
N MET A 91 7.36 8.19 4.48
CA MET A 91 5.97 7.75 4.37
C MET A 91 5.85 6.39 3.64
N ALA A 92 6.78 5.49 3.93
CA ALA A 92 6.80 4.16 3.32
C ALA A 92 6.21 3.13 4.30
N THR A 93 5.41 2.21 3.78
CA THR A 93 4.85 1.07 4.50
C THR A 93 5.01 -0.16 3.62
N VAL A 94 5.69 -1.19 4.12
CA VAL A 94 6.01 -2.40 3.36
C VAL A 94 5.77 -3.65 4.18
N SER A 95 5.24 -4.69 3.53
CA SER A 95 5.34 -6.06 4.01
C SER A 95 6.70 -6.63 3.58
N LEU A 96 7.49 -7.07 4.56
CA LEU A 96 8.84 -7.60 4.35
C LEU A 96 8.91 -9.05 4.80
N LYS A 97 9.33 -9.93 3.88
CA LYS A 97 9.68 -11.33 4.18
C LYS A 97 11.14 -11.57 3.85
N ALA A 98 11.95 -11.90 4.85
CA ALA A 98 13.35 -12.24 4.66
C ALA A 98 13.56 -13.76 4.57
N ASN A 99 14.41 -14.19 3.64
CA ASN A 99 14.91 -15.57 3.56
C ASN A 99 16.42 -15.52 3.31
N GLY A 100 17.18 -15.71 4.39
CA GLY A 100 18.63 -15.46 4.40
C GLY A 100 18.92 -14.01 4.01
N LYS A 101 19.75 -13.81 2.98
CA LYS A 101 20.09 -12.48 2.44
C LYS A 101 19.06 -11.93 1.44
N SER A 102 18.12 -12.76 0.99
CA SER A 102 17.07 -12.33 0.06
C SER A 102 15.90 -11.76 0.83
N VAL A 103 15.33 -10.67 0.33
CA VAL A 103 14.10 -10.09 0.86
C VAL A 103 13.04 -10.02 -0.22
N GLN A 104 11.79 -10.14 0.18
CA GLN A 104 10.63 -9.88 -0.64
C GLN A 104 9.85 -8.74 0.01
N LEU A 105 9.53 -7.72 -0.78
CA LEU A 105 8.91 -6.49 -0.35
C LEU A 105 7.69 -6.22 -1.21
N GLU A 106 6.59 -5.92 -0.55
CA GLU A 106 5.40 -5.41 -1.20
C GLU A 106 4.86 -4.23 -0.41
N GLY A 107 4.64 -3.10 -1.08
CA GLY A 107 3.99 -1.95 -0.48
C GLY A 107 4.34 -0.62 -1.10
N VAL A 108 4.18 0.44 -0.32
CA VAL A 108 4.37 1.84 -0.75
C VAL A 108 5.70 2.37 -0.26
N LEU A 109 6.37 3.14 -1.11
CA LEU A 109 7.70 3.74 -0.88
C LEU A 109 7.59 5.25 -0.67
N GLY A 110 6.41 5.72 -0.24
CA GLY A 110 6.03 7.12 -0.20
C GLY A 110 4.74 7.39 -0.99
N PRO A 111 4.36 8.66 -1.16
CA PRO A 111 3.08 9.03 -1.75
C PRO A 111 2.93 8.67 -3.23
N LYS A 112 4.04 8.48 -3.95
CA LYS A 112 4.05 8.35 -5.41
C LYS A 112 4.46 6.99 -5.91
N HIS A 113 5.18 6.19 -5.12
CA HIS A 113 5.81 4.98 -5.61
C HIS A 113 5.40 3.77 -4.81
N ARG A 114 5.27 2.63 -5.50
CA ARG A 114 5.07 1.33 -4.87
C ARG A 114 6.08 0.33 -5.38
N ILE A 115 6.34 -0.69 -4.56
CA ILE A 115 7.26 -1.78 -4.84
C ILE A 115 6.53 -3.12 -4.77
N HIS A 116 6.87 -4.03 -5.67
CA HIS A 116 6.43 -5.42 -5.64
C HIS A 116 7.50 -6.35 -6.21
N PRO A 117 7.53 -7.62 -5.80
CA PRO A 117 8.47 -8.60 -6.32
C PRO A 117 8.08 -9.07 -7.73
N LEU A 118 9.09 -9.40 -8.55
CA LEU A 118 8.91 -10.00 -9.88
C LEU A 118 9.20 -11.50 -9.82
N TYR A 119 8.18 -12.31 -9.51
CA TYR A 119 8.35 -13.76 -9.29
C TYR A 119 8.77 -14.57 -10.52
N THR A 120 8.43 -14.09 -11.72
CA THR A 120 8.73 -14.77 -12.99
C THR A 120 10.10 -14.43 -13.56
N MET A 121 10.76 -13.40 -13.02
CA MET A 121 12.07 -12.95 -13.49
C MET A 121 13.19 -13.71 -12.76
N GLU A 122 14.30 -13.94 -13.47
CA GLU A 122 15.46 -14.63 -12.89
C GLU A 122 16.05 -13.83 -11.72
N ARG A 123 16.45 -14.57 -10.67
CA ARG A 123 17.15 -14.00 -9.52
C ARG A 123 18.54 -13.51 -9.93
N SER A 124 19.12 -12.59 -9.15
CA SER A 124 20.53 -12.22 -9.36
C SER A 124 21.44 -13.42 -9.14
N GLU A 125 22.69 -13.33 -9.62
CA GLU A 125 23.75 -14.32 -9.33
C GLU A 125 23.94 -14.56 -7.82
N SER A 126 23.67 -13.54 -7.00
CA SER A 126 23.69 -13.59 -5.54
C SER A 126 22.38 -14.08 -4.89
N GLY A 127 21.41 -14.53 -5.68
CA GLY A 127 20.13 -15.08 -5.24
C GLY A 127 19.10 -14.04 -4.79
N LEU A 128 19.29 -12.75 -5.11
CA LEU A 128 18.34 -11.69 -4.76
C LEU A 128 17.12 -11.73 -5.66
N VAL A 129 15.95 -11.47 -5.07
CA VAL A 129 14.68 -11.40 -5.81
C VAL A 129 14.56 -10.03 -6.47
N PRO A 130 14.33 -9.96 -7.79
CA PRO A 130 14.08 -8.69 -8.47
C PRO A 130 12.76 -8.07 -8.02
N HIS A 131 12.73 -6.74 -7.90
CA HIS A 131 11.53 -5.97 -7.58
C HIS A 131 11.35 -4.85 -8.60
N MET A 132 10.10 -4.43 -8.80
CA MET A 132 9.77 -3.28 -9.62
C MET A 132 9.25 -2.15 -8.74
N ILE A 133 9.93 -1.01 -8.80
CA ILE A 133 9.42 0.27 -8.28
C ILE A 133 8.73 0.97 -9.44
N HIS A 134 7.51 1.43 -9.24
CA HIS A 134 6.78 2.20 -10.24
C HIS A 134 5.87 3.20 -9.57
N GLU A 135 5.49 4.21 -10.34
CA GLU A 135 4.55 5.22 -9.87
C GLU A 135 3.17 4.60 -9.64
N ILE A 136 2.52 5.02 -8.57
CA ILE A 136 1.14 4.67 -8.27
C ILE A 136 0.28 5.38 -9.32
N GLU A 137 -0.47 4.61 -10.09
CA GLU A 137 -1.41 5.17 -11.07
C GLU A 137 -2.49 5.96 -10.35
N HIS A 138 -2.34 7.29 -10.37
CA HIS A 138 -3.41 8.21 -10.02
C HIS A 138 -4.26 8.33 -11.27
N ASN A 139 -5.20 7.40 -11.42
CA ASN A 139 -6.26 7.66 -12.38
C ASN A 139 -6.91 8.97 -11.89
N GLU A 140 -7.03 9.97 -12.77
CA GLU A 140 -7.96 11.08 -12.54
C GLU A 140 -9.37 10.47 -12.55
N MET A 141 -9.67 9.68 -11.52
CA MET A 141 -11.02 9.37 -11.18
C MET A 141 -11.67 10.73 -11.04
N SER A 142 -12.86 10.88 -11.60
CA SER A 142 -13.71 11.99 -11.25
C SER A 142 -13.88 11.90 -9.74
N ASP A 143 -13.00 12.59 -9.00
CA ASP A 143 -13.19 13.00 -7.63
C ASP A 143 -14.37 13.97 -7.68
N LYS A 144 -15.54 13.43 -8.05
CA LYS A 144 -16.75 13.76 -7.36
C LYS A 144 -16.43 13.31 -5.94
N VAL A 145 -15.81 14.23 -5.20
CA VAL A 145 -16.18 14.47 -3.81
C VAL A 145 -17.67 14.19 -3.82
N LEU A 146 -18.06 13.06 -3.26
CA LEU A 146 -19.46 12.85 -2.95
C LEU A 146 -19.73 14.02 -2.05
N THR A 147 -20.29 15.08 -2.63
CA THR A 147 -20.83 16.18 -1.87
C THR A 147 -21.87 15.42 -1.10
N PHE A 148 -21.56 15.08 0.15
CA PHE A 148 -22.56 14.68 1.11
C PHE A 148 -23.58 15.79 0.95
N THR A 149 -24.66 15.47 0.24
CA THR A 149 -25.75 16.41 0.10
C THR A 149 -26.17 16.50 1.53
N GLU A 150 -25.83 17.62 2.17
CA GLU A 150 -26.19 17.86 3.55
C GLU A 150 -27.71 17.82 3.60
N GLU A 151 -28.27 16.62 3.74
CA GLU A 151 -29.60 16.42 4.22
C GLU A 151 -29.56 16.81 5.69
N ASN A 152 -29.51 18.13 5.91
CA ASN A 152 -29.92 18.84 7.10
C ASN A 152 -29.51 18.20 8.42
N LYS A 153 -28.22 17.91 8.55
CA LYS A 153 -27.51 17.95 9.83
C LYS A 153 -26.20 18.69 9.53
N HIS A 154 -26.22 20.01 9.43
CA HIS A 154 -25.75 20.83 10.57
C HIS A 154 -25.79 20.04 11.89
N SER A 155 -24.93 19.03 12.01
CA SER A 155 -24.38 18.65 13.28
C SER A 155 -23.83 19.96 13.82
N GLN A 156 -24.31 20.31 15.01
CA GLN A 156 -23.80 21.43 15.76
C GLN A 156 -22.34 21.11 16.09
N LEU A 157 -21.44 21.31 15.14
CA LEU A 157 -20.02 21.45 15.38
C LEU A 157 -19.86 22.84 16.00
N SER A 158 -20.35 22.96 17.23
CA SER A 158 -19.87 23.99 18.14
C SER A 158 -18.43 23.60 18.45
N GLU A 159 -17.52 24.56 18.35
CA GLU A 159 -16.26 24.50 19.09
C GLU A 159 -16.62 24.03 20.51
N ARG A 160 -16.12 22.87 20.92
CA ARG A 160 -16.36 22.39 22.28
C ARG A 160 -15.55 23.31 23.17
N SER A 161 -16.16 24.38 23.67
CA SER A 161 -15.68 25.11 24.84
C SER A 161 -15.84 24.19 26.06
N SER A 162 -15.17 23.04 26.04
CA SER A 162 -15.02 22.21 27.22
C SER A 162 -13.97 22.92 28.05
N LEU A 163 -14.38 23.43 29.21
CA LEU A 163 -13.49 24.03 30.20
C LEU A 163 -12.37 23.06 30.65
N ASP A 164 -12.48 21.77 30.31
CA ASP A 164 -11.53 20.69 30.61
C ASP A 164 -10.92 20.04 29.34
N ALA A 165 -11.08 20.60 28.14
CA ALA A 165 -10.37 20.09 26.97
C ALA A 165 -8.87 20.44 27.10
N PRO A 166 -7.94 19.47 26.91
CA PRO A 166 -6.53 19.79 26.85
C PRO A 166 -6.29 20.76 25.69
N GLU A 167 -5.56 21.86 25.95
CA GLU A 167 -5.24 22.89 24.95
C GLU A 167 -4.46 22.31 23.75
N THR A 168 -3.77 21.19 23.96
CA THR A 168 -2.99 20.49 22.93
C THR A 168 -3.64 19.17 22.55
N PRO A 169 -3.81 18.87 21.25
CA PRO A 169 -4.24 17.55 20.80
C PRO A 169 -3.21 16.48 21.25
N PRO A 170 -3.65 15.23 21.44
CA PRO A 170 -2.74 14.15 21.79
C PRO A 170 -1.69 13.96 20.68
N LEU A 171 -0.47 13.58 21.08
CA LEU A 171 0.62 13.30 20.14
C LEU A 171 0.31 12.10 19.23
N GLU A 172 -0.52 11.18 19.71
CA GLU A 172 -0.93 9.98 19.00
C GLU A 172 -2.45 9.83 19.03
N VAL A 173 -3.03 9.51 17.88
CA VAL A 173 -4.47 9.24 17.73
C VAL A 173 -4.62 7.88 17.07
N VAL A 174 -5.38 7.00 17.72
CA VAL A 174 -5.75 5.71 17.13
C VAL A 174 -7.00 5.90 16.27
N VAL A 175 -6.88 5.56 14.99
CA VAL A 175 -7.99 5.59 14.04
C VAL A 175 -8.43 4.17 13.74
N GLU A 176 -9.69 3.86 14.03
CA GLU A 176 -10.30 2.58 13.65
C GLU A 176 -10.97 2.71 12.29
N VAL A 177 -10.56 1.88 11.33
CA VAL A 177 -11.12 1.86 9.97
C VAL A 177 -11.93 0.59 9.74
N PHE A 178 -13.18 0.77 9.34
CA PHE A 178 -14.03 -0.33 8.86
C PHE A 178 -14.10 -0.29 7.33
N MET A 179 -13.57 -1.33 6.68
CA MET A 179 -13.48 -1.39 5.22
C MET A 179 -14.56 -2.32 4.66
N VAL A 180 -15.22 -1.86 3.59
CA VAL A 180 -16.17 -2.66 2.81
C VAL A 180 -15.59 -2.84 1.43
N LEU A 181 -15.48 -4.10 1.00
CA LEU A 181 -14.84 -4.48 -0.25
C LEU A 181 -15.84 -5.28 -1.07
N ASP A 182 -15.86 -5.05 -2.38
CA ASP A 182 -16.71 -5.82 -3.26
C ASP A 182 -16.05 -7.15 -3.66
N LYS A 183 -16.86 -8.04 -4.23
CA LYS A 183 -16.38 -9.34 -4.69
C LYS A 183 -15.37 -9.20 -5.83
N ALA A 184 -15.53 -8.18 -6.68
CA ALA A 184 -14.65 -7.96 -7.83
C ALA A 184 -13.22 -7.62 -7.38
N HIS A 185 -13.06 -6.71 -6.41
CA HIS A 185 -11.77 -6.38 -5.82
C HIS A 185 -11.11 -7.61 -5.19
N HIS A 186 -11.87 -8.43 -4.46
CA HIS A 186 -11.31 -9.66 -3.85
C HIS A 186 -10.75 -10.63 -4.90
N THR A 187 -11.22 -10.63 -6.16
CA THR A 187 -10.73 -11.57 -7.18
C THR A 187 -9.26 -11.39 -7.55
N TYR A 188 -8.65 -10.25 -7.22
CA TYR A 188 -7.22 -9.99 -7.44
C TYR A 188 -6.30 -10.64 -6.40
N PHE A 189 -6.86 -11.25 -5.35
CA PHE A 189 -6.11 -11.86 -4.25
C PHE A 189 -6.37 -13.37 -4.20
N ASN A 190 -5.33 -14.16 -3.93
CA ASN A 190 -5.47 -15.62 -3.84
C ASN A 190 -6.11 -16.04 -2.51
N SER A 191 -6.05 -15.18 -1.49
CA SER A 191 -6.65 -15.43 -0.19
C SER A 191 -7.08 -14.15 0.51
N THR A 192 -8.02 -14.26 1.45
CA THR A 192 -8.42 -13.16 2.33
C THR A 192 -7.22 -12.61 3.11
N LYS A 193 -6.24 -13.45 3.46
CA LYS A 193 -5.05 -13.00 4.19
C LYS A 193 -4.17 -12.06 3.36
N GLU A 194 -4.00 -12.35 2.07
CA GLU A 194 -3.30 -11.45 1.15
C GLU A 194 -4.03 -10.11 1.02
N LEU A 195 -5.36 -10.14 0.92
CA LEU A 195 -6.18 -8.94 0.93
C LEU A 195 -6.00 -8.13 2.22
N LEU A 196 -6.04 -8.77 3.40
CA LEU A 196 -5.84 -8.06 4.68
C LEU A 196 -4.45 -7.41 4.76
N ILE A 197 -3.39 -8.10 4.32
CA ILE A 197 -2.04 -7.53 4.26
C ILE A 197 -2.01 -6.32 3.31
N TYR A 198 -2.62 -6.44 2.13
CA TYR A 198 -2.72 -5.35 1.17
C TYR A 198 -3.40 -4.12 1.78
N LEU A 199 -4.53 -4.31 2.49
CA LEU A 199 -5.22 -3.21 3.15
C LEU A 199 -4.32 -2.55 4.19
N CYS A 200 -3.69 -3.31 5.09
CA CYS A 200 -2.81 -2.77 6.13
C CYS A 200 -1.59 -2.01 5.57
N VAL A 201 -1.19 -2.27 4.34
CA VAL A 201 -0.10 -1.56 3.66
C VAL A 201 -0.58 -0.26 2.99
N ASN A 202 -1.83 -0.18 2.57
CA ASN A 202 -2.38 0.90 1.75
C ASN A 202 -3.36 1.82 2.52
N THR A 203 -3.42 1.73 3.84
CA THR A 203 -4.34 2.51 4.70
C THR A 203 -3.63 3.39 5.69
#